data_AF-A0A7W7VU53-F1
#
_entry.id   AF-A0A7W7VU53-F1
#
_cell.length_a   1.000
_cell.length_b   1.000
_cell.length_c   1.000
_cell.angle_alpha   90.00
_cell.angle_beta   90.00
_cell.angle_gamma   90.00
#
_symmetry.space_group_name_H-M   'P 1'
#
loop_
_entity.id
_entity.type
_entity.pdbx_description
1 polymer ?
#
loop_
_entity_poly.entity_id
_entity_poly.type
_entity_poly.pdbx_seq_one_letter_code
_entity_poly.pdbx_strand_id
1 'polypeptide(L)'
;MELVEVLPQLYLLRFNVGQAYLWSDADSLTLIDSGPGGSAPAIAEAVRSLGRRPGDIQRIIITHGHEDHVGGAAEAAGIPRGPPNPWPGRPSWIPRRPASGTAR
;
A
#
# COMPACT_ATOMS: atom_id res chain seq x y z
N MET A 1 -12.98 5.08 -2.19
CA MET A 1 -11.73 5.46 -2.87
C MET A 1 -12.09 5.74 -4.32
N GLU A 2 -11.58 6.83 -4.87
CA GLU A 2 -11.81 7.26 -6.25
C GLU A 2 -10.56 6.93 -7.08
N LEU A 3 -10.74 6.36 -8.28
CA LEU A 3 -9.65 6.09 -9.22
C LEU A 3 -9.61 7.22 -10.25
N VAL A 4 -8.48 7.92 -10.32
CA VAL A 4 -8.30 9.06 -11.25
C VAL A 4 -7.13 8.76 -12.18
N GLU A 5 -7.37 8.79 -13.49
CA GLU A 5 -6.29 8.75 -14.47
C GLU A 5 -5.54 10.09 -14.48
N VAL A 6 -4.24 10.05 -14.21
CA VAL A 6 -3.36 11.24 -14.22
C VAL A 6 -2.60 11.32 -15.54
N LEU A 7 -2.14 10.16 -16.02
CA LEU A 7 -1.51 9.94 -17.31
C LEU A 7 -1.97 8.57 -17.84
N PRO A 8 -1.79 8.25 -19.13
CA PRO A 8 -2.20 6.95 -19.71
C PRO A 8 -1.69 5.70 -18.99
N GLN A 9 -0.65 5.84 -18.17
CA GLN A 9 0.02 4.77 -17.43
C GLN A 9 0.11 5.03 -15.92
N LEU A 10 -0.47 6.12 -15.43
CA LEU A 10 -0.43 6.50 -14.02
C LEU A 10 -1.82 6.85 -13.51
N TYR A 11 -2.24 6.13 -12.48
CA TYR A 11 -3.53 6.32 -11.83
C TYR A 11 -3.35 6.68 -10.36
N LEU A 12 -4.10 7.67 -9.89
CA LEU A 12 -4.22 8.03 -8.49
C LEU A 12 -5.35 7.24 -7.84
N LEU A 13 -5.04 6.56 -6.74
CA LEU A 13 -5.97 5.92 -5.82
C LEU A 13 -6.26 6.91 -4.69
N ARG A 14 -7.34 7.67 -4.83
CA ARG A 14 -7.66 8.76 -3.91
C ARG A 14 -8.42 8.24 -2.69
N PHE A 15 -7.71 8.13 -1.58
CA PHE A 15 -8.26 7.84 -0.26
C PHE A 15 -8.67 9.14 0.47
N ASN A 16 -9.37 8.99 1.59
CA ASN A 16 -9.74 10.14 2.44
C ASN A 16 -8.51 10.74 3.15
N VAL A 17 -7.49 9.91 3.41
CA VAL A 17 -6.21 10.27 4.03
C VAL A 17 -5.12 9.44 3.35
N GLY A 18 -3.97 10.05 3.08
CA GLY A 18 -2.91 9.46 2.26
C GLY A 18 -3.25 9.42 0.78
N GLN A 19 -2.22 9.24 -0.05
CA GLN A 19 -2.37 8.99 -1.49
C GLN A 19 -1.60 7.73 -1.86
N ALA A 20 -2.12 6.98 -2.81
CA ALA A 20 -1.38 5.91 -3.47
C ALA A 20 -1.55 6.04 -4.98
N TYR A 21 -0.61 5.45 -5.72
CA TYR A 21 -0.64 5.46 -7.16
C TYR A 21 -0.45 4.05 -7.71
N LEU A 22 -1.02 3.83 -8.88
CA LEU A 22 -0.80 2.63 -9.66
C LEU A 22 -0.13 3.03 -10.97
N TRP A 23 1.11 2.58 -11.15
CA TRP A 23 1.81 2.65 -12.42
C TRP A 23 1.54 1.37 -13.22
N SER A 24 1.09 1.51 -14.46
CA SER A 24 0.74 0.40 -15.34
C SER A 24 1.76 0.25 -16.47
N ASP A 25 2.63 -0.75 -16.34
CA ASP A 25 3.42 -1.24 -17.46
C ASP A 25 2.62 -2.27 -18.28
N ALA A 26 3.15 -2.69 -19.43
CA ALA A 26 2.51 -3.67 -20.32
C ALA A 26 2.12 -4.96 -19.58
N ASP A 27 3.06 -5.56 -18.85
CA ASP A 27 2.87 -6.89 -18.24
C ASP A 27 2.75 -6.85 -16.71
N SER A 28 2.97 -5.69 -16.08
CA SER A 28 3.00 -5.58 -14.62
C SER A 28 2.46 -4.25 -14.10
N LEU A 29 2.07 -4.24 -12.84
CA LEU A 29 1.69 -3.06 -12.10
C LEU A 29 2.70 -2.78 -10.98
N THR A 30 2.95 -1.50 -10.74
CA THR A 30 3.68 -1.01 -9.56
C THR A 30 2.75 -0.17 -8.73
N LEU A 31 2.53 -0.59 -7.49
CA LEU A 31 1.79 0.16 -6.49
C LEU A 31 2.77 1.06 -5.74
N ILE A 32 2.50 2.36 -5.69
CA ILE A 32 3.28 3.36 -4.96
C ILE A 32 2.42 3.83 -3.79
N ASP A 33 2.87 3.57 -2.57
CA ASP A 33 2.06 3.60 -1.35
C ASP A 33 0.82 2.69 -1.42
N SER A 34 0.10 2.55 -0.32
CA SER A 34 -0.93 1.52 -0.15
C SER A 34 -2.16 2.00 0.62
N GLY A 35 -2.22 3.31 0.92
CA GLY A 35 -3.27 3.87 1.73
C GLY A 35 -3.24 3.41 3.19
N PRO A 36 -4.28 3.77 3.97
CA PRO A 36 -4.45 3.33 5.34
C PRO A 36 -4.70 1.82 5.42
N GLY A 37 -4.64 1.27 6.65
CA GLY A 37 -5.07 -0.10 6.90
C GLY A 37 -6.50 -0.33 6.42
N GLY A 38 -6.74 -1.42 5.70
CA GLY A 38 -8.04 -1.79 5.14
C GLY A 38 -8.15 -1.50 3.65
N SER A 39 -7.12 -0.92 3.03
CA SER A 39 -7.19 -0.44 1.66
C SER A 39 -7.06 -1.53 0.59
N ALA A 40 -6.55 -2.73 0.91
CA ALA A 40 -6.29 -3.76 -0.09
C ALA A 40 -7.52 -4.19 -0.93
N PRO A 41 -8.74 -4.37 -0.37
CA PRO A 41 -9.93 -4.62 -1.18
C PRO A 41 -10.24 -3.50 -2.18
N ALA A 42 -10.07 -2.24 -1.77
CA ALA A 42 -10.29 -1.09 -2.64
C ALA A 42 -9.24 -1.03 -3.76
N ILE A 43 -7.97 -1.27 -3.42
CA ILE A 43 -6.87 -1.35 -4.40
C ILE A 43 -7.14 -2.47 -5.42
N ALA A 44 -7.53 -3.66 -4.94
CA ALA A 44 -7.85 -4.79 -5.81
C ALA A 44 -9.02 -4.47 -6.76
N GLU A 45 -10.02 -3.72 -6.29
CA GLU A 45 -11.14 -3.29 -7.14
C GLU A 45 -10.70 -2.29 -8.21
N ALA A 46 -9.88 -1.30 -7.86
CA ALA A 46 -9.33 -0.38 -8.85
C ALA A 46 -8.51 -1.11 -9.92
N VAL A 47 -7.68 -2.08 -9.53
CA VAL A 47 -6.93 -2.92 -10.48
C VAL A 47 -7.88 -3.67 -11.42
N ARG A 48 -8.96 -4.27 -10.90
CA ARG A 48 -9.96 -4.97 -11.74
C ARG A 48 -10.69 -4.02 -12.68
N SER A 49 -11.01 -2.80 -12.26
CA SER A 49 -11.67 -1.81 -13.12
C SER A 49 -10.81 -1.38 -14.32
N LEU A 50 -9.49 -1.55 -14.23
CA LEU A 50 -8.54 -1.32 -15.32
C LEU A 50 -8.36 -2.56 -16.23
N GLY A 51 -9.15 -3.62 -16.04
CA GLY A 51 -9.03 -4.87 -16.78
C GLY A 51 -7.82 -5.71 -16.39
N ARG A 52 -7.18 -5.41 -15.25
CA ARG A 52 -6.00 -6.09 -14.72
C ARG A 52 -6.38 -7.02 -13.57
N ARG A 53 -5.44 -7.88 -13.16
CA ARG A 53 -5.62 -8.76 -12.01
C ARG A 53 -4.83 -8.21 -10.81
N PRO A 54 -5.31 -8.34 -9.56
CA PRO A 54 -4.52 -7.95 -8.39
C PRO A 54 -3.12 -8.60 -8.35
N GLY A 55 -2.99 -9.83 -8.84
CA GLY A 55 -1.70 -10.52 -8.97
C GLY A 55 -0.75 -9.94 -10.03
N ASP A 56 -1.20 -8.96 -10.83
CA ASP A 56 -0.32 -8.22 -11.74
C ASP A 56 0.48 -7.14 -10.98
N ILE A 57 0.17 -6.82 -9.72
CA ILE A 57 1.02 -5.99 -8.85
C ILE A 57 2.28 -6.77 -8.49
N GLN A 58 3.38 -6.47 -9.19
CA GLN A 58 4.68 -7.12 -8.99
C GLN A 58 5.61 -6.31 -8.08
N ARG A 59 5.29 -5.03 -7.86
CA ARG A 59 6.12 -4.10 -7.08
C ARG A 59 5.25 -3.25 -6.18
N ILE A 60 5.69 -3.08 -4.94
CA ILE A 60 5.14 -2.11 -3.98
C ILE A 60 6.29 -1.21 -3.55
N ILE A 61 6.18 0.09 -3.82
CA ILE A 61 7.15 1.11 -3.43
C ILE A 61 6.49 1.95 -2.34
N ILE A 62 7.17 2.10 -1.21
CA ILE A 62 6.70 2.94 -0.11
C ILE A 62 7.50 4.23 -0.10
N THR A 63 6.80 5.37 -0.09
CA THR A 63 7.44 6.69 -0.03
C THR A 63 8.00 6.96 1.38
N HIS A 64 7.21 6.71 2.42
CA HIS A 64 7.61 6.86 3.82
C HIS A 64 6.70 6.07 4.77
N GLY A 65 7.07 5.97 6.05
CA GLY A 65 6.52 5.01 7.00
C GLY A 65 5.27 5.40 7.79
N HIS A 66 4.48 6.39 7.35
CA HIS A 66 3.24 6.75 8.04
C HIS A 66 2.07 5.83 7.64
N GLU A 67 1.20 5.53 8.60
CA GLU A 67 0.13 4.54 8.48
C GLU A 67 -0.80 4.74 7.27
N ASP A 68 -1.07 5.99 6.90
CA ASP A 68 -1.89 6.36 5.75
C ASP A 68 -1.22 6.11 4.40
N HIS A 69 0.06 5.79 4.37
CA HIS A 69 0.81 5.37 3.19
C HIS A 69 1.10 3.87 3.17
N VAL A 70 1.37 3.28 4.33
CA VAL A 70 1.90 1.90 4.44
C VAL A 70 0.92 0.89 5.02
N GLY A 71 -0.25 1.35 5.46
CA GLY A 71 -1.20 0.51 6.19
C GLY A 71 -1.75 -0.65 5.37
N GLY A 72 -1.91 -0.46 4.06
CA GLY A 72 -2.40 -1.49 3.13
C GLY A 72 -1.31 -2.42 2.55
N ALA A 73 -0.03 -2.13 2.73
CA ALA A 73 1.03 -2.74 1.93
C ALA A 73 1.17 -4.25 2.13
N ALA A 74 1.11 -4.72 3.38
CA ALA A 74 1.17 -6.15 3.68
C ALA A 74 0.02 -6.90 3.00
N GLU A 75 -1.21 -6.40 3.11
CA GLU A 75 -2.38 -7.04 2.51
C GLU A 75 -2.36 -7.00 0.98
N ALA A 76 -1.89 -5.88 0.40
CA ALA A 76 -1.68 -5.76 -1.04
C ALA A 76 -0.62 -6.76 -1.55
N ALA A 77 0.36 -7.12 -0.71
CA ALA A 77 1.33 -8.18 -0.98
C ALA A 77 0.81 -9.60 -0.69
N GLY A 78 -0.46 -9.76 -0.29
CA GLY A 78 -1.04 -11.04 0.10
C GLY A 78 -0.61 -11.53 1.49
N ILE A 79 0.03 -10.67 2.29
CA ILE A 79 0.43 -10.96 3.66
C ILE A 79 -0.69 -10.54 4.61
N PRO A 80 -1.20 -11.43 5.48
CA PRO A 80 -2.22 -11.07 6.46
C PRO A 80 -1.78 -9.92 7.36
N ARG A 81 -2.71 -9.03 7.72
CA ARG A 81 -2.41 -7.93 8.64
C ARG A 81 -1.99 -8.47 10.01
N GLY A 82 -0.93 -7.89 10.57
CA GLY A 82 -0.58 -8.09 11.98
C GLY A 82 -1.58 -7.41 12.92
N PRO A 83 -1.58 -7.75 14.22
CA PRO A 83 -2.46 -7.15 15.21
C PRO A 83 -2.31 -5.62 15.23
N PRO A 84 -3.39 -4.85 15.48
CA PRO A 84 -3.34 -3.39 15.48
C PRO A 84 -2.22 -2.89 16.39
N ASN A 85 -1.46 -1.92 15.89
CA ASN A 85 -0.36 -1.35 16.63
C ASN A 85 -0.92 -0.31 17.65
N PRO A 86 -0.47 -0.31 18.92
CA PRO A 86 -1.00 0.60 19.95
C PRO A 86 -0.48 2.05 19.87
N TRP A 87 0.40 2.36 18.92
CA TRP A 87 1.03 3.68 18.76
C TRP A 87 0.50 4.38 17.50
N PRO A 88 -0.11 5.57 17.61
CA PRO A 88 -0.64 6.26 16.43
C PRO A 88 0.45 6.53 15.39
N GLY A 89 0.14 6.28 14.11
CA GLY A 89 0.99 6.67 12.98
C GLY A 89 2.07 5.66 12.57
N ARG A 90 2.02 4.41 13.06
CA ARG A 90 2.92 3.34 12.62
C ARG A 90 2.13 2.15 12.04
N PRO A 91 2.62 1.46 11.00
CA PRO A 91 2.04 0.18 10.59
C PRO A 91 2.29 -0.93 11.61
N SER A 92 1.31 -1.81 11.78
CA SER A 92 1.40 -2.99 12.64
C SER A 92 2.37 -4.07 12.17
N TRP A 93 2.68 -4.11 10.89
CA TRP A 93 3.45 -5.18 10.27
C TRP A 93 4.95 -4.86 10.10
N ILE A 94 5.39 -3.62 10.36
CA ILE A 94 6.81 -3.29 10.37
C ILE A 94 7.43 -3.78 11.68
N PRO A 95 8.43 -4.68 11.66
CA PRO A 95 9.06 -5.19 12.87
C PRO A 95 9.64 -4.05 13.71
N ARG A 96 9.53 -4.16 15.05
CA ARG A 96 10.36 -3.34 15.92
C ARG A 96 11.82 -3.68 15.62
N ARG A 97 12.65 -2.68 15.37
CA ARG A 97 14.06 -2.83 15.75
C ARG A 97 14.04 -3.20 17.23
N PRO A 98 14.72 -4.27 17.69
CA PRO A 98 14.94 -4.42 19.11
C PRO A 98 15.47 -3.07 19.60
N ALA A 99 14.93 -2.59 20.73
CA ALA A 99 15.54 -1.45 21.39
C ALA A 99 17.03 -1.75 21.42
N SER A 100 17.87 -0.83 20.94
CA SER A 100 19.30 -0.94 21.06
C SER A 100 19.61 -0.92 22.56
N GLY A 101 19.39 -2.06 23.21
CA GLY A 101 19.86 -2.35 24.53
C GLY A 101 21.36 -2.26 24.41
N THR A 102 21.89 -1.32 25.18
CA THR A 102 23.29 -1.24 25.55
C THR A 102 23.95 -2.61 25.52
N ALA A 103 24.88 -2.80 24.59
CA ALA A 103 25.93 -3.76 24.78
C ALA A 103 26.69 -3.37 26.06
N ARG A 104 26.38 -4.06 27.16
CA ARG A 104 27.24 -4.25 28.33
C ARG A 104 26.93 -5.62 28.91
#